data_AF-A0A444YYN2-F1
#
_entry.id   AF-A0A444YYN2-F1
#
_cell.length_a   1.000
_cell.length_b   1.000
_cell.length_c   1.000
_cell.angle_alpha   90.00
_cell.angle_beta   90.00
_cell.angle_gamma   90.00
#
_symmetry.space_group_name_H-M   'P 1'
#
loop_
_entity.id
_entity.type
_entity.pdbx_description
1 polymer ?
#
loop_
_entity_poly.entity_id
_entity_poly.type
_entity_poly.pdbx_seq_one_letter_code
_entity_poly.pdbx_strand_id
1 'polypeptide(L)'
;MRSLAFLFALLFGLCSHPFLGEAQGGSIMQLVINTDNNTIQSGKDYFIRPVPTSPSIICCRLLPCIVGDGLALESTTPNKTCPLNVVAERGTGQAVTFTPINPKTNREIYTNSDLNIKFDVKSNCPESTVWKLVSDASNGQRIVTTGGVIGNPGKNTVNNWFQIQKDDNDYNFYFCPRVCETCKPVCGNIGVFQDSNGNSLIAITDRPYKVRFQPCWLGFVDDIHKRCNGILREGENYYIIPVQVQATNNKFSIGTMILNCTFNADPVCPTLFLGVVDGIINHGQPLSFSSIKPNKRGFVHVSRDLNIKFSSSWVQTSYCCNKGYSRVWEIGMFDRSTRKWFVTSGGSVGNPSWRSIKKWFKIEKYEKGYKIVYCPSFCEYCKVQCRDIGVYEDQNGNKRLALVDVPYKSSISW
;
A
#
# COMPACT_ATOMS: atom_id res chain seq x y z
N MET A 1 -63.95 67.10 3.77
CA MET A 1 -62.96 67.64 4.72
C MET A 1 -61.91 66.57 4.97
N ARG A 2 -60.65 66.89 4.61
CA ARG A 2 -59.37 66.39 5.17
C ARG A 2 -59.17 64.85 5.16
N SER A 3 -58.46 64.32 4.17
CA SER A 3 -56.98 64.22 4.09
C SER A 3 -56.39 63.33 5.19
N LEU A 4 -55.83 62.18 4.79
CA LEU A 4 -54.48 61.78 5.19
C LEU A 4 -53.99 60.63 4.30
N ALA A 5 -53.10 60.98 3.37
CA ALA A 5 -52.26 60.04 2.65
C ALA A 5 -51.09 59.62 3.56
N PHE A 6 -50.77 58.33 3.61
CA PHE A 6 -49.49 57.86 4.13
C PHE A 6 -48.78 57.03 3.04
N LEU A 7 -47.64 57.59 2.61
CA LEU A 7 -46.66 57.00 1.71
C LEU A 7 -46.15 55.66 2.24
N PHE A 8 -46.10 54.64 1.38
CA PHE A 8 -45.13 53.56 1.50
C PHE A 8 -44.11 53.72 0.37
N ALA A 9 -42.89 54.12 0.73
CA ALA A 9 -41.79 54.29 -0.21
C ALA A 9 -41.29 52.92 -0.71
N LEU A 10 -41.46 52.66 -2.01
CA LEU A 10 -40.82 51.56 -2.72
C LEU A 10 -39.35 51.92 -2.99
N LEU A 11 -38.43 51.34 -2.22
CA LEU A 11 -37.01 51.30 -2.54
C LEU A 11 -36.78 50.30 -3.67
N PHE A 12 -36.72 50.80 -4.91
CA PHE A 12 -36.13 50.06 -6.03
C PHE A 12 -34.61 50.01 -5.85
N GLY A 13 -34.12 48.97 -5.20
CA GLY A 13 -32.71 48.59 -5.26
C GLY A 13 -32.40 47.98 -6.62
N LEU A 14 -31.79 48.76 -7.51
CA LEU A 14 -31.13 48.28 -8.72
C LEU A 14 -29.94 47.39 -8.32
N CYS A 15 -30.18 46.10 -8.13
CA CYS A 15 -29.12 45.09 -8.20
C CYS A 15 -28.88 44.76 -9.68
N SER A 16 -28.07 45.58 -10.34
CA SER A 16 -27.38 45.17 -11.56
C SER A 16 -26.55 43.93 -11.24
N HIS A 17 -27.08 42.75 -11.59
CA HIS A 17 -26.30 41.53 -11.62
C HIS A 17 -25.26 41.72 -12.72
N PRO A 18 -23.94 41.68 -12.42
CA PRO A 18 -22.98 41.44 -13.47
C PRO A 18 -23.30 40.04 -14.00
N PHE A 19 -23.60 39.96 -15.30
CA PHE A 19 -23.49 38.73 -16.08
C PHE A 19 -22.03 38.26 -15.95
N LEU A 20 -21.75 37.49 -14.91
CA LEU A 20 -20.59 36.61 -14.87
C LEU A 20 -20.89 35.52 -15.88
N GLY A 21 -20.18 35.58 -17.00
CA GLY A 21 -20.15 34.47 -17.95
C GLY A 21 -19.82 33.18 -17.20
N GLU A 22 -20.53 32.10 -17.55
CA GLU A 22 -20.15 30.74 -17.20
C GLU A 22 -18.69 30.51 -17.63
N ALA A 23 -17.77 30.71 -16.70
CA ALA A 23 -16.52 29.97 -16.74
C ALA A 23 -16.93 28.50 -16.58
N GLN A 24 -16.75 27.70 -17.62
CA GLN A 24 -16.85 26.24 -17.54
C GLN A 24 -15.98 25.79 -16.37
N GLY A 25 -16.61 25.48 -15.25
CA GLY A 25 -15.95 25.06 -14.02
C GLY A 25 -15.24 23.73 -14.29
N GLY A 26 -13.96 23.80 -14.61
CA GLY A 26 -13.11 22.62 -14.66
C GLY A 26 -13.20 21.90 -13.31
N SER A 27 -13.58 20.64 -13.35
CA SER A 27 -13.61 19.76 -12.18
C SER A 27 -12.28 19.86 -11.41
N ILE A 28 -12.32 20.35 -10.17
CA ILE A 28 -11.13 20.60 -9.35
C ILE A 28 -10.35 19.28 -9.20
N MET A 29 -9.07 19.28 -9.57
CA MET A 29 -8.17 18.15 -9.36
C MET A 29 -7.84 18.02 -7.87
N GLN A 30 -8.05 16.83 -7.30
CA GLN A 30 -7.78 16.51 -5.90
C GLN A 30 -6.90 15.29 -5.81
N LEU A 31 -6.11 15.19 -4.75
CA LEU A 31 -5.32 13.98 -4.49
C LEU A 31 -6.24 12.79 -4.23
N VAL A 32 -5.94 11.66 -4.87
CA VAL A 32 -6.64 10.41 -4.59
C VAL A 32 -6.04 9.80 -3.32
N ILE A 33 -6.89 9.47 -2.37
CA ILE A 33 -6.53 8.98 -1.04
C ILE A 33 -6.88 7.49 -0.96
N ASN A 34 -6.00 6.70 -0.35
CA ASN A 34 -6.20 5.28 -0.10
C ASN A 34 -7.00 5.04 1.20
N THR A 35 -7.30 3.78 1.51
CA THR A 35 -8.05 3.40 2.72
C THR A 35 -7.35 3.76 4.04
N ASP A 36 -6.04 4.03 4.00
CA ASP A 36 -5.23 4.39 5.16
C ASP A 36 -5.05 5.90 5.28
N ASN A 37 -5.85 6.67 4.53
CA ASN A 37 -5.83 8.14 4.51
C ASN A 37 -4.52 8.75 4.00
N ASN A 38 -3.77 8.03 3.15
CA ASN A 38 -2.56 8.51 2.48
C ASN A 38 -2.79 8.72 0.98
N THR A 39 -2.00 9.59 0.35
CA THR A 39 -2.07 9.82 -1.10
C THR A 39 -1.61 8.59 -1.89
N ILE A 40 -2.31 8.26 -2.97
CA ILE A 40 -1.92 7.19 -3.88
C ILE A 40 -0.73 7.64 -4.71
N GLN A 41 0.25 6.74 -4.84
CA GLN A 41 1.51 6.99 -5.52
C GLN A 41 1.63 6.15 -6.79
N SER A 42 2.20 6.74 -7.83
CA SER A 42 2.48 6.07 -9.09
C SER A 42 3.44 4.91 -8.90
N GLY A 43 3.13 3.78 -9.55
CA GLY A 43 3.94 2.56 -9.51
C GLY A 43 3.95 1.82 -8.16
N LYS A 44 3.13 2.23 -7.19
CA LYS A 44 2.81 1.40 -6.01
C LYS A 44 1.58 0.53 -6.32
N ASP A 45 1.53 -0.64 -5.68
CA ASP A 45 0.45 -1.61 -5.84
C ASP A 45 -0.75 -1.29 -4.93
N TYR A 46 -1.94 -1.30 -5.52
CA TYR A 46 -3.21 -1.11 -4.81
C TYR A 46 -4.23 -2.13 -5.29
N PHE A 47 -5.03 -2.66 -4.36
CA PHE A 47 -6.26 -3.34 -4.71
C PHE A 47 -7.37 -2.32 -4.94
N ILE A 48 -8.10 -2.48 -6.04
CA ILE A 48 -9.34 -1.74 -6.29
C ILE A 48 -10.46 -2.50 -5.58
N ARG A 49 -11.05 -1.87 -4.56
CA ARG A 49 -12.08 -2.49 -3.71
C ARG A 49 -13.43 -1.84 -3.96
N PRO A 50 -14.50 -2.61 -4.16
CA PRO A 50 -15.83 -2.02 -4.22
C PRO A 50 -16.22 -1.40 -2.88
N VAL A 51 -17.03 -0.35 -2.98
CA VAL A 51 -17.74 0.20 -1.82
C VAL A 51 -19.08 -0.53 -1.69
N PRO A 52 -19.39 -1.16 -0.55
CA PRO A 52 -20.66 -1.84 -0.34
C PRO A 52 -21.83 -0.88 -0.53
N THR A 53 -22.82 -1.27 -1.33
CA THR A 53 -24.05 -0.49 -1.56
C THR A 53 -25.11 -0.70 -0.47
N SER A 54 -24.91 -1.68 0.43
CA SER A 54 -25.79 -1.93 1.57
C SER A 54 -25.10 -1.61 2.90
N PRO A 55 -25.69 -0.75 3.75
CA PRO A 55 -25.17 -0.45 5.09
C PRO A 55 -25.35 -1.61 6.09
N SER A 56 -25.99 -2.72 5.71
CA SER A 56 -26.42 -3.79 6.62
C SER A 56 -25.35 -4.81 7.00
N ILE A 57 -24.18 -4.79 6.37
CA ILE A 57 -23.10 -5.69 6.79
C ILE A 57 -22.16 -4.86 7.65
N ILE A 58 -22.18 -5.15 8.95
CA ILE A 58 -21.21 -4.70 9.94
C ILE A 58 -19.82 -5.05 9.39
N CYS A 59 -19.24 -4.12 8.64
CA CYS A 59 -17.84 -4.16 8.28
C CYS A 59 -17.09 -3.75 9.53
N CYS A 60 -16.88 -4.71 10.43
CA CYS A 60 -16.00 -4.51 11.57
C CYS A 60 -14.68 -3.97 11.02
N ARG A 61 -14.20 -2.86 11.61
CA ARG A 61 -12.90 -2.21 11.40
C ARG A 61 -11.66 -3.13 11.54
N LEU A 62 -11.83 -4.46 11.62
CA LEU A 62 -10.88 -5.41 12.20
C LEU A 62 -10.71 -6.72 11.39
N LEU A 63 -11.39 -6.89 10.25
CA LEU A 63 -11.11 -7.94 9.25
C LEU A 63 -11.25 -7.30 7.85
N PRO A 64 -10.47 -7.74 6.83
CA PRO A 64 -10.76 -7.36 5.46
C PRO A 64 -12.10 -8.00 5.11
N CYS A 65 -13.16 -7.23 5.27
CA CYS A 65 -14.46 -7.59 4.77
C CYS A 65 -14.27 -7.74 3.26
N ILE A 66 -14.16 -8.99 2.80
CA ILE A 66 -14.27 -9.31 1.37
C ILE A 66 -15.75 -9.15 1.04
N VAL A 67 -16.20 -7.90 1.01
CA VAL A 67 -17.56 -7.52 0.68
C VAL A 67 -17.47 -6.87 -0.69
N GLY A 68 -18.10 -7.53 -1.66
CA GLY A 68 -18.12 -7.14 -3.07
C GLY A 68 -17.04 -7.80 -3.91
N ASP A 69 -17.10 -7.50 -5.20
CA ASP A 69 -16.32 -8.13 -6.25
C ASP A 69 -15.09 -7.29 -6.61
N GLY A 70 -13.91 -7.67 -6.13
CA GLY A 70 -12.67 -7.02 -6.53
C GLY A 70 -12.39 -7.20 -8.03
N LEU A 71 -11.54 -6.35 -8.61
CA LEU A 71 -11.22 -6.43 -10.03
C LEU A 71 -10.11 -7.44 -10.31
N ALA A 72 -10.29 -8.33 -11.29
CA ALA A 72 -9.30 -9.35 -11.67
C ALA A 72 -9.19 -9.49 -13.20
N LEU A 73 -8.24 -10.32 -13.64
CA LEU A 73 -8.09 -10.71 -15.03
C LEU A 73 -8.56 -12.14 -15.25
N GLU A 74 -9.45 -12.33 -16.21
CA GLU A 74 -10.01 -13.63 -16.57
C GLU A 74 -10.21 -13.77 -18.08
N SER A 75 -10.19 -15.01 -18.59
CA SER A 75 -10.65 -15.28 -19.94
C SER A 75 -12.15 -15.49 -19.95
N THR A 76 -12.87 -14.62 -20.66
CA THR A 76 -14.34 -14.62 -20.67
C THR A 76 -14.94 -15.14 -21.96
N THR A 77 -14.10 -15.50 -22.94
CA THR A 77 -14.55 -16.08 -24.21
C THR A 77 -14.34 -17.59 -24.21
N PRO A 78 -15.39 -18.39 -24.47
CA PRO A 78 -15.26 -19.85 -24.56
C PRO A 78 -14.15 -20.26 -25.54
N ASN A 79 -13.33 -21.23 -25.14
CA ASN A 79 -12.22 -21.78 -25.93
C ASN A 79 -11.13 -20.78 -26.36
N LYS A 80 -11.08 -19.59 -25.77
CA LYS A 80 -9.94 -18.67 -25.88
C LYS A 80 -9.32 -18.48 -24.50
N THR A 81 -7.99 -18.41 -24.44
CA THR A 81 -7.27 -18.13 -23.20
C THR A 81 -6.75 -16.69 -23.13
N CYS A 82 -6.66 -16.02 -24.28
CA CYS A 82 -6.15 -14.67 -24.43
C CYS A 82 -6.95 -13.90 -25.51
N PRO A 83 -7.01 -12.55 -25.42
CA PRO A 83 -6.54 -11.73 -24.32
C PRO A 83 -7.40 -11.89 -23.05
N LEU A 84 -6.88 -11.50 -21.89
CA LEU A 84 -7.66 -11.47 -20.65
C LEU A 84 -8.49 -10.19 -20.58
N ASN A 85 -9.70 -10.30 -20.05
CA ASN A 85 -10.58 -9.16 -19.79
C ASN A 85 -10.54 -8.76 -18.31
N VAL A 86 -10.90 -7.51 -18.03
CA VAL A 86 -11.04 -7.02 -16.66
C VAL A 86 -12.42 -7.39 -16.17
N VAL A 87 -12.49 -8.17 -15.11
CA VAL A 87 -13.75 -8.67 -14.53
C VAL A 87 -13.88 -8.24 -13.07
N ALA A 88 -15.13 -8.10 -12.60
CA ALA A 88 -15.45 -8.03 -11.19
C ALA A 88 -15.74 -9.44 -10.69
N GLU A 89 -14.89 -9.95 -9.78
CA GLU A 89 -14.99 -11.30 -9.23
C GLU A 89 -15.07 -11.24 -7.70
N ARG A 90 -15.86 -12.12 -7.10
CA ARG A 90 -15.91 -12.31 -5.64
C ARG A 90 -14.51 -12.50 -5.11
N GLY A 91 -14.13 -11.69 -4.13
CA GLY A 91 -12.79 -11.78 -3.57
C GLY A 91 -12.08 -10.44 -3.53
N THR A 92 -10.77 -10.53 -3.36
CA THR A 92 -9.95 -9.36 -3.14
C THR A 92 -9.59 -8.56 -4.39
N GLY A 93 -9.83 -9.13 -5.57
CA GLY A 93 -9.29 -8.59 -6.81
C GLY A 93 -7.77 -8.72 -6.89
N GLN A 94 -7.18 -8.38 -8.02
CA GLN A 94 -5.76 -8.33 -8.32
C GLN A 94 -5.23 -6.92 -8.08
N ALA A 95 -3.98 -6.82 -7.65
CA ALA A 95 -3.33 -5.53 -7.44
C ALA A 95 -3.04 -4.84 -8.77
N VAL A 96 -3.17 -3.52 -8.78
CA VAL A 96 -2.86 -2.66 -9.92
C VAL A 96 -1.86 -1.58 -9.54
N THR A 97 -1.17 -1.06 -10.55
CA THR A 97 -0.37 0.16 -10.47
C THR A 97 -0.99 1.25 -11.33
N PHE A 98 -0.80 2.49 -10.91
CA PHE A 98 -1.23 3.69 -11.64
C PHE A 98 -0.02 4.43 -12.21
N THR A 99 -0.12 4.85 -13.47
CA THR A 99 0.88 5.71 -14.12
C THR A 99 0.19 6.96 -14.65
N PRO A 100 0.40 8.15 -14.05
CA PRO A 100 -0.24 9.36 -14.53
C PRO A 100 0.35 9.75 -15.90
N ILE A 101 -0.38 10.58 -16.65
CA ILE A 101 0.06 11.11 -17.96
C ILE A 101 1.45 11.74 -17.93
N ASN A 102 1.82 12.39 -16.82
CA ASN A 102 3.11 13.03 -16.59
C ASN A 102 3.89 12.36 -15.44
N PRO A 103 4.42 11.13 -15.62
CA PRO A 103 4.99 10.35 -14.53
C PRO A 103 6.36 10.87 -14.05
N LYS A 104 7.01 11.74 -14.83
CA LYS A 104 8.30 12.35 -14.46
C LYS A 104 8.15 13.45 -13.41
N THR A 105 7.06 14.21 -13.50
CA THR A 105 6.79 15.35 -12.61
C THR A 105 5.83 14.98 -11.48
N ASN A 106 4.92 14.04 -11.73
CA ASN A 106 3.86 13.71 -10.79
C ASN A 106 4.05 12.28 -10.27
N ARG A 107 4.41 12.16 -9.00
CA ARG A 107 4.38 10.87 -8.29
C ARG A 107 3.01 10.57 -7.69
N GLU A 108 2.24 11.60 -7.40
CA GLU A 108 0.92 11.47 -6.79
C GLU A 108 -0.18 11.36 -7.86
N ILE A 109 -1.24 10.64 -7.53
CA ILE A 109 -2.39 10.46 -8.42
C ILE A 109 -3.47 11.48 -8.06
N TYR A 110 -3.98 12.18 -9.08
CA TYR A 110 -5.03 13.18 -8.95
C TYR A 110 -6.31 12.72 -9.64
N THR A 111 -7.46 13.13 -9.09
CA THR A 111 -8.74 13.01 -9.76
C THR A 111 -8.77 13.84 -11.04
N ASN A 112 -9.60 13.43 -12.00
CA ASN A 112 -9.81 14.11 -13.29
C ASN A 112 -8.53 14.25 -14.15
N SER A 113 -7.49 13.47 -13.85
CA SER A 113 -6.25 13.39 -14.61
C SER A 113 -6.17 12.06 -15.35
N ASP A 114 -5.70 12.10 -16.60
CA ASP A 114 -5.50 10.88 -17.39
C ASP A 114 -4.36 10.04 -16.80
N LEU A 115 -4.60 8.74 -16.68
CA LEU A 115 -3.64 7.76 -16.21
C LEU A 115 -3.81 6.41 -16.91
N ASN A 116 -2.74 5.61 -16.94
CA ASN A 116 -2.80 4.20 -17.30
C ASN A 116 -2.94 3.37 -16.03
N ILE A 117 -3.70 2.27 -16.14
CA ILE A 117 -3.91 1.28 -15.08
C ILE A 117 -3.32 -0.04 -15.58
N LYS A 118 -2.55 -0.72 -14.74
CA LYS A 118 -1.92 -2.00 -15.10
C LYS A 118 -2.05 -2.97 -13.94
N PHE A 119 -2.54 -4.18 -14.19
CA PHE A 119 -2.45 -5.25 -13.19
C PHE A 119 -1.01 -5.72 -13.03
N ASP A 120 -0.56 -5.84 -11.78
CA ASP A 120 0.77 -6.32 -11.47
C ASP A 120 0.77 -7.83 -11.20
N VAL A 121 0.33 -8.57 -12.22
CA VAL A 121 0.27 -10.04 -12.19
C VAL A 121 1.04 -10.62 -13.35
N LYS A 122 1.62 -11.81 -13.13
CA LYS A 122 2.21 -12.58 -14.23
C LYS A 122 1.07 -13.20 -15.04
N SER A 123 0.99 -12.83 -16.32
CA SER A 123 0.09 -13.44 -17.29
C SER A 123 0.86 -14.40 -18.20
N ASN A 124 0.19 -15.44 -18.68
CA ASN A 124 0.70 -16.32 -19.74
C ASN A 124 0.33 -15.81 -21.15
N CYS A 125 -0.46 -14.74 -21.23
CA CYS A 125 -0.81 -14.11 -22.50
C CYS A 125 0.34 -13.22 -23.01
N PRO A 126 0.52 -13.12 -24.34
CA PRO A 126 1.54 -12.26 -24.93
C PRO A 126 1.23 -10.76 -24.77
N GLU A 127 -0.05 -10.40 -24.59
CA GLU A 127 -0.47 -9.03 -24.37
C GLU A 127 -0.06 -8.50 -22.99
N SER A 128 0.15 -7.19 -22.89
CA SER A 128 0.41 -6.53 -21.61
C SER A 128 -0.82 -6.61 -20.69
N THR A 129 -0.65 -6.47 -19.38
CA THR A 129 -1.76 -6.38 -18.41
C THR A 129 -2.28 -4.95 -18.23
N VAL A 130 -1.99 -4.06 -19.18
CA VAL A 130 -2.42 -2.65 -19.15
C VAL A 130 -3.84 -2.54 -19.66
N TRP A 131 -4.67 -1.79 -18.94
CA TRP A 131 -6.06 -1.56 -19.30
C TRP A 131 -6.18 -0.85 -20.65
N LYS A 132 -7.13 -1.32 -21.45
CA LYS A 132 -7.47 -0.76 -22.75
C LYS A 132 -8.98 -0.89 -22.96
N LEU A 133 -9.61 0.18 -23.41
CA LEU A 133 -11.01 0.16 -23.81
C LEU A 133 -11.14 -0.36 -25.25
N VAL A 134 -12.02 -1.33 -25.46
CA VAL A 134 -12.35 -1.87 -26.78
C VAL A 134 -13.87 -1.99 -26.94
N SER A 135 -14.34 -2.00 -28.18
CA SER A 135 -15.72 -2.43 -28.46
C SER A 135 -15.72 -3.94 -28.62
N ASP A 136 -16.55 -4.60 -27.83
CA ASP A 136 -16.87 -6.01 -28.00
C ASP A 136 -17.53 -6.19 -29.37
N ALA A 137 -16.99 -7.12 -30.15
CA ALA A 137 -17.44 -7.37 -31.52
C ALA A 137 -18.85 -8.00 -31.57
N SER A 138 -19.32 -8.61 -30.48
CA SER A 138 -20.59 -9.33 -30.44
C SER A 138 -21.80 -8.42 -30.23
N ASN A 139 -21.68 -7.42 -29.36
CA ASN A 139 -22.80 -6.57 -28.93
C ASN A 139 -22.48 -5.06 -29.01
N GLY A 140 -21.28 -4.68 -29.42
CA GLY A 140 -20.84 -3.28 -29.50
C GLY A 140 -20.50 -2.64 -28.15
N GLN A 141 -20.69 -3.37 -27.03
CA GLN A 141 -20.43 -2.88 -25.68
C GLN A 141 -18.97 -2.47 -25.52
N ARG A 142 -18.73 -1.32 -24.90
CA ARG A 142 -17.38 -0.81 -24.67
C ARG A 142 -16.81 -1.40 -23.39
N ILE A 143 -16.01 -2.46 -23.50
CA ILE A 143 -15.44 -3.18 -22.36
C ILE A 143 -13.98 -2.81 -22.12
N VAL A 144 -13.53 -2.96 -20.89
CA VAL A 144 -12.13 -2.82 -20.49
C VAL A 144 -11.45 -4.19 -20.56
N THR A 145 -10.43 -4.26 -21.39
CA THR A 145 -9.60 -5.45 -21.61
C THR A 145 -8.13 -5.14 -21.33
N THR A 146 -7.26 -6.11 -21.59
CA THR A 146 -5.80 -5.99 -21.49
C THR A 146 -5.15 -5.67 -22.85
N GLY A 147 -3.82 -5.59 -22.91
CA GLY A 147 -3.07 -5.27 -24.14
C GLY A 147 -2.93 -3.78 -24.44
N GLY A 148 -3.17 -2.92 -23.45
CA GLY A 148 -2.84 -1.50 -23.55
C GLY A 148 -1.33 -1.22 -23.57
N VAL A 149 -0.97 0.05 -23.73
CA VAL A 149 0.42 0.52 -23.69
C VAL A 149 0.50 1.67 -22.69
N ILE A 150 1.49 1.63 -21.80
CA ILE A 150 1.77 2.71 -20.86
C ILE A 150 2.46 3.86 -21.60
N GLY A 151 1.98 5.08 -21.35
CA GLY A 151 2.56 6.31 -21.89
C GLY A 151 2.20 6.56 -23.35
N ASN A 152 3.06 7.32 -24.04
CA ASN A 152 2.85 7.80 -25.41
C ASN A 152 1.47 8.47 -25.61
N PRO A 153 1.11 9.49 -24.80
CA PRO A 153 -0.19 10.14 -24.88
C PRO A 153 -0.42 10.70 -26.29
N GLY A 154 -1.52 10.30 -26.92
CA GLY A 154 -1.86 10.71 -28.28
C GLY A 154 -2.91 9.82 -28.92
N LYS A 155 -3.17 10.08 -30.22
CA LYS A 155 -4.20 9.39 -31.02
C LYS A 155 -4.11 7.86 -30.96
N ASN A 156 -2.89 7.31 -30.95
CA ASN A 156 -2.66 5.85 -31.00
C ASN A 156 -2.86 5.14 -29.66
N THR A 157 -2.88 5.88 -28.55
CA THR A 157 -3.02 5.30 -27.20
C THR A 157 -4.27 5.79 -26.47
N VAL A 158 -5.13 6.57 -27.13
CA VAL A 158 -6.30 7.22 -26.53
C VAL A 158 -7.17 6.26 -25.70
N ASN A 159 -7.31 5.01 -26.14
CA ASN A 159 -8.11 3.99 -25.45
C ASN A 159 -7.44 3.37 -24.20
N ASN A 160 -6.21 3.74 -23.88
CA ASN A 160 -5.46 3.22 -22.72
C ASN A 160 -5.52 4.17 -21.51
N TRP A 161 -6.18 5.32 -21.66
CA TRP A 161 -6.19 6.41 -20.68
C TRP A 161 -7.55 6.48 -19.99
N PHE A 162 -7.50 6.43 -18.66
CA PHE A 162 -8.65 6.47 -17.77
C PHE A 162 -8.47 7.59 -16.77
N GLN A 163 -9.55 7.97 -16.10
CA GLN A 163 -9.55 8.97 -15.03
C GLN A 163 -10.14 8.34 -13.77
N ILE A 164 -9.64 8.77 -12.62
CA ILE A 164 -10.30 8.54 -11.33
C ILE A 164 -11.13 9.79 -11.04
N GLN A 165 -12.39 9.63 -10.69
CA GLN A 165 -13.27 10.73 -10.31
C GLN A 165 -13.72 10.57 -8.86
N LYS A 166 -14.12 11.68 -8.24
CA LYS A 166 -14.66 11.68 -6.88
C LYS A 166 -16.13 11.25 -6.95
N ASP A 167 -16.51 10.31 -6.09
CA ASP A 167 -17.89 9.81 -5.98
C ASP A 167 -18.25 9.73 -4.49
N ASP A 168 -18.98 10.74 -4.00
CA ASP A 168 -19.20 11.02 -2.58
C ASP A 168 -17.88 11.07 -1.77
N ASN A 169 -17.75 10.20 -0.77
CA ASN A 169 -16.55 10.04 0.04
C ASN A 169 -15.49 9.13 -0.61
N ASP A 170 -15.84 8.51 -1.73
CA ASP A 170 -15.05 7.46 -2.39
C ASP A 170 -14.70 7.90 -3.82
N TYR A 171 -14.53 6.94 -4.73
CA TYR A 171 -14.09 7.18 -6.09
C TYR A 171 -14.79 6.24 -7.08
N ASN A 172 -14.72 6.58 -8.36
CA ASN A 172 -15.08 5.72 -9.47
C ASN A 172 -14.09 5.94 -10.62
N PHE A 173 -14.11 5.05 -11.62
CA PHE A 173 -13.37 5.26 -12.85
C PHE A 173 -14.26 5.89 -13.92
N TYR A 174 -13.66 6.76 -14.72
CA TYR A 174 -14.30 7.42 -15.84
C TYR A 174 -13.40 7.32 -17.07
N PHE A 175 -13.99 7.11 -18.24
CA PHE A 175 -13.25 7.14 -19.49
C PHE A 175 -13.66 8.39 -20.26
N CYS A 176 -12.76 9.35 -20.38
CA CYS A 176 -12.90 10.53 -21.25
C CYS A 176 -11.52 11.16 -21.48
N PRO A 177 -10.63 10.46 -22.18
CA PRO A 177 -9.23 10.82 -22.27
C PRO A 177 -9.02 12.14 -23.02
N ARG A 178 -8.15 13.00 -22.49
CA ARG A 178 -7.79 14.32 -23.04
C ARG A 178 -6.42 14.32 -23.71
N VAL A 179 -5.78 13.15 -23.84
CA VAL A 179 -4.46 12.98 -24.49
C VAL A 179 -4.42 13.27 -25.99
N CYS A 180 -5.56 13.55 -26.62
CA CYS A 180 -5.65 13.81 -28.05
C CYS A 180 -6.73 14.86 -28.33
N GLU A 181 -6.31 16.08 -28.66
CA GLU A 181 -7.20 17.24 -28.86
C GLU A 181 -8.21 17.06 -30.00
N THR A 182 -7.82 16.37 -31.08
CA THR A 182 -8.68 16.13 -32.24
C THR A 182 -9.58 14.90 -32.09
N CYS A 183 -9.33 14.06 -31.09
CA CYS A 183 -10.07 12.83 -30.89
C CYS A 183 -11.41 13.12 -30.21
N LYS A 184 -12.46 12.39 -30.60
CA LYS A 184 -13.79 12.45 -29.98
C LYS A 184 -14.12 11.09 -29.35
N PRO A 185 -13.45 10.71 -28.25
CA PRO A 185 -13.74 9.45 -27.57
C PRO A 185 -15.17 9.46 -27.02
N VAL A 186 -15.80 8.28 -26.97
CA VAL A 186 -17.07 8.12 -26.25
C VAL A 186 -16.77 8.19 -24.76
N CYS A 187 -17.35 9.17 -24.07
CA CYS A 187 -17.10 9.37 -22.65
C CYS A 187 -18.16 8.68 -21.79
N GLY A 188 -17.77 8.12 -20.64
CA GLY A 188 -18.71 7.49 -19.73
C GLY A 188 -18.11 6.91 -18.46
N ASN A 189 -18.99 6.63 -17.50
CA ASN A 189 -18.63 5.99 -16.24
C ASN A 189 -18.22 4.54 -16.50
N ILE A 190 -17.22 4.07 -15.76
CA ILE A 190 -16.82 2.68 -15.77
C ILE A 190 -17.57 1.93 -14.67
N GLY A 191 -18.27 0.87 -15.06
CA GLY A 191 -19.12 0.05 -14.22
C GLY A 191 -18.96 -1.45 -14.49
N VAL A 192 -19.79 -2.24 -13.82
CA VAL A 192 -19.90 -3.69 -14.05
C VAL A 192 -21.02 -3.96 -15.05
N PHE A 193 -20.74 -4.76 -16.06
CA PHE A 193 -21.66 -5.22 -17.10
C PHE A 193 -21.64 -6.74 -17.15
N GLN A 194 -22.79 -7.39 -17.05
CA GLN A 194 -22.88 -8.84 -17.17
C GLN A 194 -23.11 -9.23 -18.64
N ASP A 195 -22.21 -10.04 -19.20
CA ASP A 195 -22.36 -10.53 -20.56
C ASP A 195 -23.35 -11.71 -20.67
N SER A 196 -23.62 -12.16 -21.89
CA SER A 196 -24.53 -13.29 -22.16
C SER A 196 -24.05 -14.63 -21.60
N ASN A 197 -22.77 -14.76 -21.25
CA ASN A 197 -22.19 -15.96 -20.64
C ASN A 197 -22.20 -15.87 -19.09
N GLY A 198 -22.70 -14.76 -18.53
CA GLY A 198 -22.75 -14.51 -17.09
C GLY A 198 -21.49 -13.87 -16.50
N ASN A 199 -20.49 -13.51 -17.32
CA ASN A 199 -19.27 -12.87 -16.84
C ASN A 199 -19.54 -11.42 -16.46
N SER A 200 -19.04 -11.00 -15.30
CA SER A 200 -19.11 -9.62 -14.81
C SER A 200 -17.96 -8.78 -15.37
N LEU A 201 -18.07 -8.32 -16.60
CA LEU A 201 -17.07 -7.48 -17.28
C LEU A 201 -17.04 -6.06 -16.74
N ILE A 202 -15.89 -5.40 -16.82
CA ILE A 202 -15.78 -3.95 -16.62
C ILE A 202 -16.00 -3.23 -17.94
N ALA A 203 -16.88 -2.23 -17.96
CA ALA A 203 -17.31 -1.58 -19.19
C ALA A 203 -17.74 -0.12 -18.95
N ILE A 204 -17.95 0.64 -20.03
CA ILE A 204 -18.69 1.90 -19.93
C ILE A 204 -20.17 1.57 -19.64
N THR A 205 -20.72 2.12 -18.55
CA THR A 205 -22.11 1.91 -18.14
C THR A 205 -22.68 3.18 -17.52
N ASP A 206 -24.01 3.23 -17.34
CA ASP A 206 -24.67 4.34 -16.64
C ASP A 206 -24.49 4.28 -15.11
N ARG A 207 -24.08 3.13 -14.56
CA ARG A 207 -23.92 2.90 -13.13
C ARG A 207 -22.43 2.78 -12.78
N PRO A 208 -21.80 3.84 -12.23
CA PRO A 208 -20.39 3.79 -11.88
C PRO A 208 -20.11 2.69 -10.84
N TYR A 209 -19.00 1.99 -11.01
CA TYR A 209 -18.51 1.09 -9.97
C TYR A 209 -17.74 1.89 -8.93
N LYS A 210 -18.41 2.14 -7.79
CA LYS A 210 -17.83 2.89 -6.67
C LYS A 210 -16.75 2.06 -5.98
N VAL A 211 -15.57 2.63 -5.83
CA VAL A 211 -14.36 1.96 -5.36
C VAL A 211 -13.57 2.77 -4.34
N ARG A 212 -12.80 2.04 -3.54
CA ARG A 212 -11.71 2.51 -2.69
C ARG A 212 -10.41 1.85 -3.12
N PHE A 213 -9.30 2.49 -2.79
CA PHE A 213 -7.98 1.97 -3.08
C PHE A 213 -7.33 1.48 -1.79
N GLN A 214 -7.17 0.17 -1.68
CA GLN A 214 -6.49 -0.43 -0.54
C GLN A 214 -5.02 -0.67 -0.91
N PRO A 215 -4.04 -0.18 -0.13
CA PRO A 215 -2.64 -0.51 -0.38
C PRO A 215 -2.40 -2.01 -0.37
N CYS A 216 -1.58 -2.48 -1.32
CA CYS A 216 -1.13 -3.86 -1.34
C CYS A 216 0.04 -4.01 -0.36
N TRP A 217 -0.24 -4.52 0.84
CA TRP A 217 0.79 -4.79 1.83
C TRP A 217 1.69 -5.95 1.37
N LEU A 218 3.02 -5.81 1.47
CA LEU A 218 3.90 -6.98 1.33
C LEU A 218 3.54 -7.94 2.47
N GLY A 219 2.87 -9.05 2.17
CA GLY A 219 2.48 -10.06 3.16
C GLY A 219 1.06 -10.60 3.09
N PHE A 220 0.18 -10.07 2.24
CA PHE A 220 -1.10 -10.72 2.00
C PHE A 220 -0.87 -12.00 1.18
N VAL A 221 -0.69 -13.11 1.87
CA VAL A 221 -0.62 -14.46 1.30
C VAL A 221 -1.99 -15.07 1.47
N ASP A 222 -2.90 -14.84 0.53
CA ASP A 222 -4.00 -15.78 0.30
C ASP A 222 -3.49 -16.83 -0.69
N ASP A 223 -3.70 -18.09 -0.34
CA ASP A 223 -2.98 -19.26 -0.86
C ASP A 223 -3.20 -19.57 -2.34
N ILE A 224 -3.89 -18.69 -3.07
CA ILE A 224 -4.31 -18.94 -4.45
C ILE A 224 -3.91 -17.84 -5.43
N HIS A 225 -3.81 -16.54 -5.08
CA HIS A 225 -3.34 -15.53 -6.04
C HIS A 225 -2.81 -14.23 -5.39
N LYS A 226 -1.77 -13.67 -6.02
CA LYS A 226 -1.31 -12.25 -6.04
C LYS A 226 -0.19 -11.88 -5.06
N ARG A 227 0.94 -11.52 -5.68
CA ARG A 227 2.13 -10.94 -5.05
C ARG A 227 1.99 -9.42 -5.11
N CYS A 228 2.00 -8.73 -3.99
CA CYS A 228 2.32 -7.29 -3.99
C CYS A 228 3.81 -7.18 -4.34
N ASN A 229 4.18 -6.58 -5.47
CA ASN A 229 5.57 -6.19 -5.76
C ASN A 229 5.86 -4.81 -5.14
N GLY A 230 5.56 -4.65 -3.86
CA GLY A 230 5.95 -3.47 -3.11
C GLY A 230 7.46 -3.32 -3.11
N ILE A 231 7.98 -2.27 -3.75
CA ILE A 231 9.41 -1.93 -3.66
C ILE A 231 9.65 -1.25 -2.31
N LEU A 232 10.46 -1.88 -1.46
CA LEU A 232 10.95 -1.25 -0.24
C LEU A 232 11.84 -0.05 -0.60
N ARG A 233 11.62 1.06 0.10
CA ARG A 233 12.28 2.35 -0.06
C ARG A 233 12.93 2.80 1.25
N GLU A 234 14.09 3.43 1.13
CA GLU A 234 14.85 3.94 2.27
C GLU A 234 14.15 5.12 2.93
N GLY A 235 14.28 5.21 4.26
CA GLY A 235 13.72 6.30 5.08
C GLY A 235 12.21 6.27 5.30
N GLU A 236 11.51 5.35 4.65
CA GLU A 236 10.07 5.19 4.76
C GLU A 236 9.71 4.27 5.94
N ASN A 237 8.46 4.36 6.39
CA ASN A 237 7.96 3.59 7.52
C ASN A 237 7.40 2.24 7.07
N TYR A 238 7.77 1.19 7.80
CA TYR A 238 7.34 -0.17 7.57
C TYR A 238 7.06 -0.90 8.88
N TYR A 239 6.19 -1.90 8.85
CA TYR A 239 5.96 -2.82 9.95
C TYR A 239 6.39 -4.23 9.57
N ILE A 240 7.14 -4.87 10.45
CA ILE A 240 7.52 -6.27 10.27
C ILE A 240 6.53 -7.14 11.02
N ILE A 241 5.72 -7.89 10.26
CA ILE A 241 4.53 -8.62 10.73
C ILE A 241 4.77 -10.12 10.51
N PRO A 242 4.42 -11.01 11.43
CA PRO A 242 4.61 -12.45 11.28
C PRO A 242 3.73 -13.00 10.17
N VAL A 243 4.28 -13.90 9.34
CA VAL A 243 3.49 -14.66 8.35
C VAL A 243 2.91 -15.90 9.05
N GLN A 244 1.96 -15.64 9.96
CA GLN A 244 1.16 -16.57 10.79
C GLN A 244 1.86 -17.79 11.43
N VAL A 245 1.70 -17.93 12.75
CA VAL A 245 1.79 -19.24 13.43
C VAL A 245 0.57 -19.41 14.34
N GLN A 246 -0.33 -20.30 13.90
CA GLN A 246 -1.41 -20.98 14.64
C GLN A 246 -2.58 -20.14 15.18
N ALA A 247 -3.74 -20.33 14.55
CA ALA A 247 -5.04 -20.08 15.16
C ALA A 247 -5.37 -21.22 16.14
N THR A 248 -4.90 -21.11 17.38
CA THR A 248 -5.52 -21.87 18.48
C THR A 248 -6.54 -20.96 19.16
N ASN A 249 -7.82 -21.34 19.11
CA ASN A 249 -8.93 -20.74 19.85
C ASN A 249 -9.39 -19.34 19.42
N ASN A 250 -9.57 -19.07 18.11
CA ASN A 250 -10.19 -17.84 17.59
C ASN A 250 -9.50 -16.52 18.03
N LYS A 251 -8.25 -16.58 18.50
CA LYS A 251 -7.43 -15.43 18.87
C LYS A 251 -6.30 -15.29 17.85
N PHE A 252 -6.42 -14.29 16.97
CA PHE A 252 -5.31 -13.88 16.10
C PHE A 252 -4.30 -13.09 16.92
N SER A 253 -3.18 -13.70 17.28
CA SER A 253 -2.04 -13.01 17.88
C SER A 253 -1.08 -12.60 16.77
N ILE A 254 -1.03 -11.31 16.45
CA ILE A 254 -0.01 -10.76 15.56
C ILE A 254 1.15 -10.34 16.46
N GLY A 255 2.21 -11.14 16.49
CA GLY A 255 3.46 -10.74 17.17
C GLY A 255 4.03 -9.50 16.48
N THR A 256 3.92 -8.31 17.04
CA THR A 256 4.47 -7.11 16.39
C THR A 256 5.74 -6.63 17.06
N MET A 257 6.66 -6.09 16.24
CA MET A 257 7.94 -5.60 16.75
C MET A 257 7.74 -4.28 17.48
N ILE A 258 8.21 -4.24 18.73
CA ILE A 258 8.21 -3.04 19.55
C ILE A 258 9.58 -2.83 20.19
N LEU A 259 9.89 -1.57 20.50
CA LEU A 259 10.95 -1.21 21.41
C LEU A 259 10.40 -1.23 22.84
N ASN A 260 10.90 -2.15 23.67
CA ASN A 260 10.44 -2.38 25.04
C ASN A 260 11.61 -2.29 26.05
N CYS A 261 11.30 -2.28 27.34
CA CYS A 261 12.28 -2.15 28.42
C CYS A 261 12.07 -3.23 29.48
N THR A 262 13.15 -3.88 29.94
CA THR A 262 13.08 -4.82 31.06
C THR A 262 13.38 -4.09 32.35
N PHE A 263 12.52 -4.24 33.36
CA PHE A 263 12.84 -3.90 34.74
C PHE A 263 13.81 -4.93 35.30
N ASN A 264 15.10 -4.77 35.04
CA ASN A 264 16.10 -5.36 35.93
C ASN A 264 16.27 -4.40 37.11
N ALA A 265 16.59 -4.94 38.28
CA ALA A 265 16.66 -4.27 39.58
C ALA A 265 17.73 -3.16 39.72
N ASP A 266 18.07 -2.47 38.64
CA ASP A 266 18.90 -1.28 38.62
C ASP A 266 18.00 -0.03 38.48
N PRO A 267 17.84 0.78 39.55
CA PRO A 267 16.90 1.88 39.59
C PRO A 267 17.29 3.07 38.69
N VAL A 268 18.42 3.02 37.99
CA VAL A 268 18.96 4.19 37.27
C VAL A 268 18.61 4.23 35.78
N CYS A 269 18.53 3.11 35.03
CA CYS A 269 17.94 3.06 33.67
C CYS A 269 17.69 1.60 33.21
N PRO A 270 16.46 1.18 32.86
CA PRO A 270 16.20 -0.14 32.29
C PRO A 270 16.79 -0.26 30.87
N THR A 271 17.27 -1.46 30.50
CA THR A 271 17.84 -1.73 29.17
C THR A 271 16.74 -1.82 28.11
N LEU A 272 16.88 -1.06 27.03
CA LEU A 272 16.01 -1.15 25.85
C LEU A 272 16.30 -2.43 25.08
N PHE A 273 15.27 -3.22 24.82
CA PHE A 273 15.36 -4.44 24.03
C PHE A 273 14.24 -4.47 22.99
N LEU A 274 14.45 -5.29 21.97
CA LEU A 274 13.45 -5.50 20.93
C LEU A 274 12.53 -6.62 21.34
N GLY A 275 11.29 -6.24 21.66
CA GLY A 275 10.24 -7.14 22.08
C GLY A 275 9.34 -7.53 20.91
N VAL A 276 8.75 -8.72 21.01
CA VAL A 276 7.61 -9.12 20.19
C VAL A 276 6.40 -9.23 21.10
N VAL A 277 5.38 -8.41 20.87
CA VAL A 277 4.15 -8.46 21.68
C VAL A 277 3.05 -9.14 20.89
N ASP A 278 2.44 -10.12 21.51
CA ASP A 278 1.22 -10.74 21.00
C ASP A 278 0.03 -9.82 21.33
N GLY A 279 -0.62 -9.29 20.31
CA GLY A 279 -1.80 -8.45 20.48
C GLY A 279 -2.70 -8.50 19.25
N ILE A 280 -3.98 -8.19 19.46
CA ILE A 280 -5.01 -8.29 18.42
C ILE A 280 -4.95 -7.09 17.44
N ILE A 281 -4.36 -5.93 17.82
CA ILE A 281 -4.64 -4.66 17.12
C ILE A 281 -3.49 -3.62 17.05
N ASN A 282 -2.29 -3.89 17.58
CA ASN A 282 -1.21 -2.91 17.46
C ASN A 282 -0.31 -3.32 16.29
N HIS A 283 -0.20 -2.50 15.25
CA HIS A 283 0.70 -2.71 14.10
C HIS A 283 2.20 -2.77 14.49
N GLY A 284 2.53 -2.78 15.78
CA GLY A 284 3.88 -2.61 16.29
C GLY A 284 4.35 -1.18 16.10
N GLN A 285 5.67 -1.00 16.13
CA GLN A 285 6.28 0.29 15.86
C GLN A 285 6.86 0.32 14.44
N PRO A 286 6.69 1.43 13.71
CA PRO A 286 7.22 1.55 12.38
C PRO A 286 8.75 1.55 12.41
N LEU A 287 9.34 0.91 11.40
CA LEU A 287 10.75 0.71 11.16
C LEU A 287 11.13 1.35 9.81
N SER A 288 12.37 1.78 9.67
CA SER A 288 12.95 2.26 8.43
C SER A 288 14.27 1.55 8.15
N PHE A 289 14.61 1.48 6.86
CA PHE A 289 15.81 0.81 6.37
C PHE A 289 16.78 1.80 5.73
N SER A 290 18.07 1.56 5.91
CA SER A 290 19.15 2.32 5.28
C SER A 290 20.19 1.36 4.70
N SER A 291 20.30 1.28 3.38
CA SER A 291 21.24 0.36 2.74
C SER A 291 22.69 0.85 2.89
N ILE A 292 23.64 -0.07 2.90
CA ILE A 292 25.08 0.25 2.94
C ILE A 292 25.55 1.12 1.75
N LYS A 293 24.94 0.90 0.58
CA LYS A 293 25.17 1.66 -0.65
C LYS A 293 23.81 2.13 -1.16
N PRO A 294 23.32 3.27 -0.69
CA PRO A 294 22.03 3.80 -1.11
C PRO A 294 22.09 4.11 -2.61
N ASN A 295 21.03 3.76 -3.34
CA ASN A 295 20.92 4.12 -4.75
C ASN A 295 20.15 5.43 -4.90
N LYS A 296 20.35 6.16 -6.02
CA LYS A 296 19.66 7.43 -6.30
C LYS A 296 18.12 7.34 -6.26
N ARG A 297 17.56 6.13 -6.39
CA ARG A 297 16.11 5.87 -6.38
C ARG A 297 15.59 5.47 -4.98
N GLY A 298 16.48 5.33 -4.00
CA GLY A 298 16.17 4.95 -2.63
C GLY A 298 15.64 3.53 -2.46
N PHE A 299 15.93 2.58 -3.36
CA PHE A 299 15.41 1.20 -3.24
C PHE A 299 16.21 0.35 -2.25
N VAL A 300 15.50 -0.38 -1.39
CA VAL A 300 16.08 -1.40 -0.49
C VAL A 300 16.04 -2.74 -1.22
N HIS A 301 17.20 -3.41 -1.31
CA HIS A 301 17.34 -4.69 -1.99
C HIS A 301 17.49 -5.82 -0.98
N VAL A 302 16.87 -6.97 -1.27
CA VAL A 302 17.09 -8.19 -0.48
C VAL A 302 18.55 -8.62 -0.54
N SER A 303 19.01 -9.29 0.52
CA SER A 303 20.36 -9.83 0.69
C SER A 303 21.49 -8.78 0.62
N ARG A 304 21.17 -7.48 0.77
CA ARG A 304 22.16 -6.42 0.95
C ARG A 304 22.25 -5.97 2.41
N ASP A 305 23.46 -5.61 2.82
CA ASP A 305 23.71 -5.06 4.14
C ASP A 305 22.95 -3.74 4.32
N LEU A 306 22.17 -3.65 5.39
CA LEU A 306 21.38 -2.48 5.76
C LEU A 306 21.33 -2.29 7.28
N ASN A 307 21.04 -1.06 7.71
CA ASN A 307 20.66 -0.76 9.08
C ASN A 307 19.13 -0.76 9.20
N ILE A 308 18.63 -1.20 10.36
CA ILE A 308 17.22 -1.19 10.72
C ILE A 308 17.04 -0.23 11.88
N LYS A 309 16.03 0.65 11.82
CA LYS A 309 15.79 1.68 12.84
C LYS A 309 14.31 1.80 13.13
N PHE A 310 13.90 1.88 14.40
CA PHE A 310 12.54 2.31 14.72
C PHE A 310 12.33 3.79 14.36
N SER A 311 11.34 4.06 13.52
CA SER A 311 10.99 5.40 13.05
C SER A 311 10.22 6.20 14.11
N SER A 312 9.41 5.52 14.93
CA SER A 312 8.67 6.13 16.04
C SER A 312 9.56 6.46 17.23
N SER A 313 9.40 7.64 17.82
CA SER A 313 10.05 8.05 19.08
C SER A 313 9.30 7.57 20.32
N TRP A 314 8.09 7.05 20.16
CA TRP A 314 7.29 6.55 21.27
C TRP A 314 7.92 5.26 21.81
N VAL A 315 8.24 5.21 23.10
CA VAL A 315 8.51 3.96 23.83
C VAL A 315 7.24 3.64 24.59
N GLN A 316 6.76 2.39 24.54
CA GLN A 316 5.46 2.03 25.11
C GLN A 316 5.38 2.25 26.64
N THR A 317 6.53 2.37 27.30
CA THR A 317 6.67 2.61 28.73
C THR A 317 7.32 3.96 29.00
N SER A 318 6.61 4.84 29.71
CA SER A 318 7.03 6.19 30.16
C SER A 318 8.22 6.21 31.14
N TYR A 319 8.72 5.04 31.54
CA TYR A 319 9.74 4.85 32.57
C TYR A 319 11.13 4.54 32.02
N CYS A 320 11.29 4.44 30.70
CA CYS A 320 12.60 4.26 30.09
C CYS A 320 13.28 5.61 29.95
N CYS A 321 14.57 5.67 30.24
CA CYS A 321 15.37 6.88 30.12
C CYS A 321 15.28 7.45 28.69
N ASN A 322 14.42 8.45 28.49
CA ASN A 322 14.14 9.08 27.20
C ASN A 322 15.28 9.98 26.68
N LYS A 323 16.49 9.89 27.25
CA LYS A 323 17.63 10.74 26.88
C LYS A 323 18.63 9.98 26.02
N GLY A 324 18.60 10.22 24.71
CA GLY A 324 19.75 10.02 23.81
C GLY A 324 20.02 8.60 23.28
N TYR A 325 19.21 7.59 23.60
CA TYR A 325 19.42 6.24 23.08
C TYR A 325 19.09 6.14 21.59
N SER A 326 20.01 5.56 20.83
CA SER A 326 19.80 5.29 19.42
C SER A 326 18.78 4.16 19.22
N ARG A 327 17.81 4.39 18.33
CA ARG A 327 16.78 3.41 17.94
C ARG A 327 17.23 2.46 16.82
N VAL A 328 18.50 2.52 16.47
CA VAL A 328 19.10 1.65 15.45
C VAL A 328 19.42 0.31 16.09
N TRP A 329 19.06 -0.76 15.37
CA TRP A 329 19.30 -2.13 15.79
C TRP A 329 20.80 -2.42 15.82
N GLU A 330 21.23 -3.20 16.81
CA GLU A 330 22.55 -3.80 16.86
C GLU A 330 22.51 -5.15 17.59
N ILE A 331 23.53 -5.98 17.37
CA ILE A 331 23.74 -7.18 18.18
C ILE A 331 24.39 -6.78 19.51
N GLY A 332 23.71 -7.10 20.61
CA GLY A 332 24.16 -6.82 21.97
C GLY A 332 25.33 -7.69 22.42
N MET A 333 25.67 -7.63 23.70
CA MET A 333 26.65 -8.54 24.31
C MET A 333 26.05 -9.94 24.48
N PHE A 334 26.90 -10.98 24.47
CA PHE A 334 26.46 -12.34 24.71
C PHE A 334 25.92 -12.49 26.13
N ASP A 335 24.68 -12.95 26.25
CA ASP A 335 24.06 -13.26 27.53
C ASP A 335 24.43 -14.69 27.95
N ARG A 336 25.21 -14.80 29.02
CA ARG A 336 25.67 -16.10 29.54
C ARG A 336 24.54 -16.94 30.16
N SER A 337 23.49 -16.30 30.69
CA SER A 337 22.39 -16.98 31.37
C SER A 337 21.51 -17.72 30.37
N THR A 338 21.14 -17.07 29.27
CA THR A 338 20.31 -17.62 28.21
C THR A 338 21.14 -18.28 27.11
N ARG A 339 22.46 -18.05 27.08
CA ARG A 339 23.39 -18.45 26.02
C ARG A 339 22.96 -17.90 24.64
N LYS A 340 22.45 -16.67 24.60
CA LYS A 340 21.96 -16.01 23.37
C LYS A 340 22.67 -14.69 23.10
N TRP A 341 22.69 -14.32 21.83
CA TRP A 341 22.98 -12.96 21.38
C TRP A 341 21.65 -12.29 21.06
N PHE A 342 21.29 -11.24 21.81
CA PHE A 342 20.06 -10.50 21.58
C PHE A 342 20.27 -9.35 20.61
N VAL A 343 19.22 -9.02 19.87
CA VAL A 343 19.14 -7.76 19.14
C VAL A 343 18.71 -6.67 20.14
N THR A 344 19.46 -5.58 20.18
CA THR A 344 19.24 -4.44 21.06
C THR A 344 19.15 -3.15 20.27
N SER A 345 18.68 -2.07 20.91
CA SER A 345 18.82 -0.71 20.38
C SER A 345 20.09 -0.08 20.93
N GLY A 346 20.70 0.84 20.19
CA GLY A 346 21.97 1.50 20.58
C GLY A 346 22.92 1.71 19.40
N GLY A 347 22.57 1.19 18.23
CA GLY A 347 23.39 1.24 17.04
C GLY A 347 23.55 2.63 16.42
N SER A 348 24.05 2.68 15.20
CA SER A 348 24.18 3.92 14.42
C SER A 348 23.98 3.61 12.95
N VAL A 349 23.39 4.53 12.20
CA VAL A 349 23.21 4.39 10.75
C VAL A 349 24.52 4.71 10.03
N GLY A 350 24.86 3.93 9.00
CA GLY A 350 26.00 4.18 8.12
C GLY A 350 27.36 3.81 8.72
N ASN A 351 28.42 4.40 8.16
CA ASN A 351 29.82 4.19 8.53
C ASN A 351 30.25 2.71 8.57
N PRO A 352 30.19 1.99 7.43
CA PRO A 352 30.57 0.58 7.37
C PRO A 352 32.05 0.42 7.72
N SER A 353 32.33 -0.25 8.84
CA SER A 353 33.67 -0.59 9.30
C SER A 353 33.58 -1.79 10.25
N TRP A 354 34.73 -2.37 10.63
CA TRP A 354 34.77 -3.44 11.63
C TRP A 354 34.15 -3.04 12.97
N ARG A 355 34.18 -1.74 13.33
CA ARG A 355 33.57 -1.20 14.55
C ARG A 355 32.05 -1.16 14.50
N SER A 356 31.45 -1.04 13.31
CA SER A 356 30.00 -0.99 13.12
C SER A 356 29.39 -2.33 12.72
N ILE A 357 30.20 -3.40 12.61
CA ILE A 357 29.80 -4.70 12.06
C ILE A 357 28.50 -5.26 12.69
N LYS A 358 28.29 -5.04 13.99
CA LYS A 358 27.13 -5.51 14.75
C LYS A 358 25.80 -4.80 14.40
N LYS A 359 25.84 -3.75 13.58
CA LYS A 359 24.70 -2.88 13.26
C LYS A 359 24.10 -3.16 11.88
N TRP A 360 24.65 -4.15 11.18
CA TRP A 360 24.33 -4.46 9.79
C TRP A 360 23.62 -5.80 9.69
N PHE A 361 22.48 -5.77 9.01
CA PHE A 361 21.57 -6.89 8.83
C PHE A 361 21.24 -7.06 7.35
N LYS A 362 20.58 -8.16 7.03
CA LYS A 362 20.02 -8.43 5.70
C LYS A 362 18.57 -8.82 5.82
N ILE A 363 17.76 -8.42 4.84
CA ILE A 363 16.43 -8.97 4.62
C ILE A 363 16.57 -10.02 3.52
N GLU A 364 16.20 -11.26 3.81
CA GLU A 364 16.27 -12.37 2.85
C GLU A 364 14.89 -12.91 2.54
N LYS A 365 14.71 -13.43 1.33
CA LYS A 365 13.51 -14.18 0.99
C LYS A 365 13.50 -15.49 1.78
N TYR A 366 12.37 -15.81 2.38
CA TYR A 366 12.20 -17.04 3.15
C TYR A 366 10.79 -17.58 2.96
N GLU A 367 10.69 -18.74 2.30
CA GLU A 367 9.43 -19.33 1.86
C GLU A 367 8.54 -18.31 1.11
N LYS A 368 7.33 -18.06 1.62
CA LYS A 368 6.35 -17.10 1.09
C LYS A 368 6.51 -15.67 1.67
N GLY A 369 7.52 -15.43 2.48
CA GLY A 369 7.77 -14.14 3.13
C GLY A 369 9.26 -13.76 3.15
N TYR A 370 9.66 -13.14 4.26
CA TYR A 370 11.02 -12.68 4.52
C TYR A 370 11.50 -13.12 5.89
N LYS A 371 12.82 -13.19 6.03
CA LYS A 371 13.52 -13.28 7.31
C LYS A 371 14.56 -12.19 7.42
N ILE A 372 14.92 -11.83 8.64
CA ILE A 372 16.06 -10.96 8.90
C ILE A 372 17.23 -11.84 9.33
N VAL A 373 18.41 -11.55 8.78
CA VAL A 373 19.64 -12.30 9.07
C VAL A 373 20.71 -11.33 9.54
N TYR A 374 21.44 -11.72 10.57
CA TYR A 374 22.71 -11.09 10.91
C TYR A 374 23.83 -11.87 10.23
N CYS A 375 24.26 -11.39 9.07
CA CYS A 375 25.40 -11.94 8.34
C CYS A 375 26.02 -10.84 7.46
N PRO A 376 26.63 -9.82 8.06
CA PRO A 376 27.20 -8.71 7.33
C PRO A 376 28.30 -9.18 6.36
N SER A 377 28.20 -8.76 5.09
CA SER A 377 29.15 -9.19 4.03
C SER A 377 30.12 -8.11 3.57
N PHE A 378 29.94 -6.87 4.00
CA PHE A 378 30.78 -5.75 3.54
C PHE A 378 32.21 -5.76 4.11
N CYS A 379 32.47 -6.54 5.16
CA CYS A 379 33.78 -6.65 5.81
C CYS A 379 34.36 -8.04 5.61
N GLU A 380 35.23 -8.18 4.62
CA GLU A 380 35.81 -9.46 4.19
C GLU A 380 36.63 -10.15 5.30
N TYR A 381 37.33 -9.37 6.13
CA TYR A 381 38.15 -9.89 7.23
C TYR A 381 37.40 -10.05 8.56
N CYS A 382 36.15 -9.58 8.65
CA CYS A 382 35.36 -9.68 9.87
C CYS A 382 34.78 -11.09 10.01
N LYS A 383 35.22 -11.84 11.03
CA LYS A 383 34.60 -13.13 11.38
C LYS A 383 33.37 -12.87 12.25
N VAL A 384 32.18 -13.08 11.67
CA VAL A 384 30.90 -12.98 12.38
C VAL A 384 30.19 -14.34 12.36
N GLN A 385 29.43 -14.62 13.42
CA GLN A 385 28.55 -15.79 13.43
C GLN A 385 27.28 -15.46 12.66
N CYS A 386 27.23 -15.86 11.39
CA CYS A 386 26.05 -15.69 10.56
C CYS A 386 24.89 -16.51 11.10
N ARG A 387 23.78 -15.84 11.45
CA ARG A 387 22.61 -16.51 12.02
C ARG A 387 21.33 -15.73 11.73
N ASP A 388 20.23 -16.48 11.69
CA ASP A 388 18.90 -15.90 11.53
C ASP A 388 18.48 -15.16 12.80
N ILE A 389 17.64 -14.14 12.63
CA ILE A 389 16.97 -13.45 13.75
C ILE A 389 15.60 -14.07 13.93
N GLY A 390 15.34 -14.52 15.15
CA GLY A 390 14.08 -15.11 15.57
C GLY A 390 13.67 -14.66 16.96
N VAL A 391 12.59 -15.25 17.48
CA VAL A 391 12.02 -14.90 18.78
C VAL A 391 12.47 -15.89 19.83
N TYR A 392 13.00 -15.37 20.94
CA TYR A 392 13.30 -16.11 22.15
C TYR A 392 12.34 -15.68 23.24
N GLU A 393 11.64 -16.64 23.85
CA GLU A 393 10.78 -16.41 25.00
C GLU A 393 11.52 -16.80 26.28
N ASP A 394 11.58 -15.88 27.24
CA ASP A 394 12.18 -16.16 28.55
C ASP A 394 11.19 -16.86 29.49
N GLN A 395 11.68 -17.23 30.69
CA GLN A 395 10.87 -17.94 31.69
C GLN A 395 9.67 -17.13 32.21
N ASN A 396 9.69 -15.80 32.01
CA ASN A 396 8.63 -14.89 32.42
C ASN A 396 7.64 -14.61 31.27
N GLY A 397 7.79 -15.27 30.12
CA GLY A 397 6.97 -15.06 28.92
C GLY A 397 7.37 -13.84 28.09
N ASN A 398 8.51 -13.18 28.39
CA ASN A 398 8.97 -12.06 27.57
C ASN A 398 9.61 -12.58 26.28
N LYS A 399 9.10 -12.10 25.15
CA LYS A 399 9.61 -12.43 23.83
C LYS A 399 10.60 -11.37 23.35
N ARG A 400 11.83 -11.78 23.04
CA ARG A 400 12.95 -10.94 22.61
C ARG A 400 13.52 -11.41 21.28
N LEU A 401 13.98 -10.49 20.43
CA LEU A 401 14.70 -10.86 19.22
C LEU A 401 16.12 -11.33 19.54
N ALA A 402 16.51 -12.48 18.99
CA ALA A 402 17.81 -13.09 19.22
C ALA A 402 18.33 -13.81 17.97
N LEU A 403 19.65 -14.06 17.94
CA LEU A 403 20.26 -14.96 16.98
C LEU A 403 19.87 -16.41 17.31
N VAL A 404 19.13 -17.06 16.40
CA VAL A 404 18.58 -18.40 16.56
C VAL A 404 18.57 -19.15 15.22
N ASP A 405 18.33 -20.46 15.26
CA ASP A 405 18.31 -21.30 14.04
C ASP A 405 16.95 -21.28 13.33
N VAL A 406 15.88 -20.93 14.05
CA VAL A 406 14.53 -20.81 13.50
C VAL A 406 14.21 -19.32 13.28
N PRO A 407 14.16 -18.84 12.04
CA PRO A 407 13.94 -17.42 11.76
C PRO A 407 12.53 -16.97 12.16
N TYR A 408 12.42 -15.68 12.50
CA TYR A 408 11.12 -15.02 12.53
C TYR A 408 10.62 -14.81 11.10
N LYS A 409 9.71 -15.68 10.65
CA LYS A 409 9.08 -15.56 9.34
C LYS A 409 8.13 -14.37 9.34
N SER A 410 8.45 -13.37 8.52
CA SER A 410 7.74 -12.09 8.52
C SER A 410 7.43 -11.57 7.12
N SER A 411 6.45 -10.68 7.05
CA SER A 411 6.16 -9.80 5.94
C SER A 411 6.46 -8.36 6.35
N ILE A 412 6.64 -7.46 5.38
CA ILE A 412 7.10 -6.07 5.62
C ILE A 412 6.06 -5.09 5.08
N SER A 413 5.07 -4.74 5.88
CA SER A 413 4.02 -3.79 5.54
C SER A 413 4.53 -2.34 5.55
N TRP A 414 3.85 -1.41 4.88
CA TRP A 414 4.06 0.04 5.06
C TRP A 414 3.29 0.56 6.27
#